data_AF-A0ABD0JGA3-F1
#
_entry.id   AF-A0ABD0JGA3-F1
#
_cell.length_a   1.000
_cell.length_b   1.000
_cell.length_c   1.000
_cell.angle_alpha   90.00
_cell.angle_beta   90.00
_cell.angle_gamma   90.00
#
_symmetry.space_group_name_H-M   'P 1'
#
loop_
_entity.id
_entity.type
_entity.pdbx_description
1 polymer ?
#
loop_
_entity_poly.entity_id
_entity_poly.type
_entity_poly.pdbx_seq_one_letter_code
_entity_poly.pdbx_strand_id
1 'polypeptide(L)'
;MTTVSLPRQRQTDRARETSTDYNCADFIGREHGVSSATSEHGVSVATSEHGVCVATSEHGVCVATSEHDVSVATSEHGVCVATSEHDVSVATSEHGVCVATSEHGVSVATSEHGVSVATSDTVRPRHLTARR
;
A
#
# COMPACT_ATOMS: atom_id res chain seq x y z
N MET A 1 -14.19 -55.49 -8.25
CA MET A 1 -14.42 -54.16 -7.66
C MET A 1 -13.08 -53.65 -7.14
N THR A 2 -12.38 -52.85 -7.92
CA THR A 2 -11.10 -52.26 -7.51
C THR A 2 -11.03 -50.87 -8.13
N THR A 3 -11.33 -49.84 -7.35
CA THR A 3 -11.15 -48.44 -7.76
C THR A 3 -9.76 -48.00 -7.31
N VAL A 4 -8.88 -47.80 -8.29
CA VAL A 4 -7.53 -47.25 -8.11
C VAL A 4 -7.66 -45.77 -7.81
N SER A 5 -7.10 -45.35 -6.67
CA SER A 5 -6.95 -43.96 -6.27
C SER A 5 -5.94 -43.23 -7.17
N LEU A 6 -6.27 -42.00 -7.58
CA LEU A 6 -5.33 -41.04 -8.14
C LEU A 6 -5.46 -39.71 -7.37
N PRO A 7 -4.34 -39.06 -6.98
CA PRO A 7 -4.36 -37.86 -6.16
C PRO A 7 -4.75 -36.63 -6.99
N ARG A 8 -5.72 -35.84 -6.48
CA ARG A 8 -6.10 -34.54 -7.04
C ARG A 8 -4.92 -33.57 -6.93
N GLN A 9 -4.47 -33.07 -8.08
CA GLN A 9 -3.38 -32.12 -8.21
C GLN A 9 -3.68 -30.78 -7.51
N ARG A 10 -2.60 -30.24 -6.92
CA ARG A 10 -2.41 -28.87 -6.39
C ARG A 10 -3.30 -27.82 -7.05
N GLN A 11 -4.22 -27.24 -6.29
CA GLN A 11 -4.76 -25.91 -6.58
C GLN A 11 -3.78 -24.87 -6.03
N THR A 12 -2.98 -24.31 -6.94
CA THR A 12 -2.38 -22.99 -6.81
C THR A 12 -3.48 -21.96 -6.92
N ASP A 13 -3.82 -21.33 -5.80
CA ASP A 13 -3.98 -19.88 -5.62
C ASP A 13 -4.70 -19.68 -4.30
N ARG A 14 -3.92 -19.43 -3.26
CA ARG A 14 -4.45 -19.08 -1.96
C ARG A 14 -4.88 -17.61 -2.02
N ALA A 15 -5.99 -17.34 -2.69
CA ALA A 15 -6.82 -16.17 -2.44
C ALA A 15 -7.32 -16.28 -1.00
N ARG A 16 -6.52 -15.74 -0.07
CA ARG A 16 -6.82 -15.70 1.37
C ARG A 16 -7.99 -14.74 1.56
N GLU A 17 -9.16 -15.35 1.77
CA GLU A 17 -10.27 -14.94 2.63
C GLU A 17 -10.20 -13.48 3.12
N THR A 18 -10.98 -12.61 2.49
CA THR A 18 -11.38 -11.31 3.02
C THR A 18 -12.26 -11.54 4.25
N SER A 19 -11.67 -11.51 5.44
CA SER A 19 -12.41 -11.51 6.70
C SER A 19 -13.06 -10.12 6.86
N THR A 20 -14.34 -10.04 6.52
CA THR A 20 -15.20 -8.88 6.78
C THR A 20 -15.62 -8.87 8.25
N ASP A 21 -14.66 -8.72 9.16
CA ASP A 21 -14.97 -8.46 10.57
C ASP A 21 -14.87 -6.94 10.80
N TYR A 22 -16.01 -6.28 10.94
CA TYR A 22 -16.13 -4.86 11.25
C TYR A 22 -15.34 -4.57 12.54
N ASN A 23 -14.17 -3.91 12.44
CA ASN A 23 -13.12 -3.66 13.46
C ASN A 23 -11.88 -4.59 13.47
N CYS A 24 -11.67 -5.46 12.48
CA CYS A 24 -10.41 -6.21 12.40
C CYS A 24 -9.32 -5.38 11.70
N ALA A 25 -8.12 -5.40 12.28
CA ALA A 25 -6.94 -4.94 11.56
C ALA A 25 -6.62 -5.96 10.46
N ASP A 26 -6.67 -5.56 9.19
CA ASP A 26 -6.30 -6.39 8.05
C ASP A 26 -4.82 -6.21 7.76
N PHE A 27 -4.06 -7.31 7.70
CA PHE A 27 -2.62 -7.30 7.45
C PHE A 27 -2.28 -8.31 6.36
N ILE A 28 -1.87 -7.79 5.20
CA ILE A 28 -1.50 -8.60 4.03
C ILE A 28 -0.04 -8.30 3.67
N GLY A 29 0.75 -9.36 3.52
CA GLY A 29 2.15 -9.28 3.09
C GLY A 29 2.47 -10.32 2.01
N ARG A 30 3.21 -9.94 0.99
CA ARG A 30 3.70 -10.85 -0.08
C ARG A 30 5.13 -10.48 -0.48
N GLU A 31 5.90 -11.44 -0.96
CA GLU A 31 7.25 -11.16 -1.51
C GLU A 31 7.14 -10.58 -2.92
N HIS A 32 6.23 -11.10 -3.74
CA HIS A 32 6.02 -10.67 -5.11
C HIS A 32 4.53 -10.48 -5.45
N GLY A 33 4.23 -9.49 -6.27
CA GLY A 33 2.92 -9.29 -6.89
C GLY A 33 2.10 -8.18 -6.23
N VAL A 34 0.81 -8.41 -6.02
CA VAL A 34 -0.10 -7.39 -5.50
C VAL A 34 -0.57 -7.77 -4.10
N SER A 35 -0.35 -6.86 -3.14
CA SER A 35 -0.87 -6.92 -1.78
C SER A 35 -1.97 -5.89 -1.63
N SER A 36 -3.17 -6.35 -1.27
CA SER A 36 -4.34 -5.48 -1.09
C SER A 36 -4.99 -5.80 0.24
N ALA A 37 -5.15 -4.80 1.11
CA ALA A 37 -5.83 -4.89 2.40
C ALA A 37 -6.95 -3.85 2.45
N THR A 38 -8.14 -4.25 2.90
CA THR A 38 -9.34 -3.40 2.84
C THR A 38 -10.16 -3.57 4.11
N SER A 39 -10.57 -2.47 4.76
CA SER A 39 -11.40 -2.53 5.96
C SER A 39 -12.33 -1.32 6.07
N GLU A 40 -13.60 -1.52 6.40
CA GLU A 40 -14.55 -0.41 6.62
C GLU A 40 -14.18 0.39 7.88
N HIS A 41 -13.74 -0.30 8.93
CA HIS A 41 -13.35 0.32 10.20
C HIS A 41 -12.08 -0.30 10.75
N GLY A 42 -11.11 0.53 11.15
CA GLY A 42 -9.93 0.08 11.89
C GLY A 42 -8.63 0.31 11.15
N VAL A 43 -7.80 -0.72 11.00
CA VAL A 43 -6.45 -0.57 10.41
C VAL A 43 -6.31 -1.51 9.22
N SER A 44 -5.92 -0.98 8.07
CA SER A 44 -5.60 -1.76 6.86
C SER A 44 -4.11 -1.63 6.57
N VAL A 45 -3.39 -2.75 6.47
CA VAL A 45 -1.96 -2.78 6.20
C VAL A 45 -1.65 -3.71 5.05
N ALA A 46 -1.03 -3.18 4.00
CA ALA A 46 -0.53 -3.94 2.87
C ALA A 46 0.99 -3.76 2.73
N THR A 47 1.71 -4.86 2.63
CA THR A 47 3.18 -4.89 2.50
C THR A 47 3.62 -5.77 1.33
N SER A 48 4.68 -5.37 0.63
CA SER A 48 5.28 -6.16 -0.44
C SER A 48 6.76 -5.82 -0.60
N GLU A 49 7.60 -6.80 -0.96
CA GLU A 49 8.99 -6.53 -1.34
C GLU A 49 9.03 -6.07 -2.82
N HIS A 50 8.36 -6.80 -3.70
CA HIS A 50 8.32 -6.47 -5.13
C HIS A 50 6.89 -6.43 -5.66
N GLY A 51 6.37 -5.23 -5.89
CA GLY A 51 5.11 -5.02 -6.58
C GLY A 51 4.22 -3.96 -5.92
N VAL A 52 2.90 -4.14 -6.07
CA VAL A 52 1.94 -3.08 -5.74
C VAL A 52 1.27 -3.35 -4.40
N CYS A 53 1.38 -2.39 -3.48
CA CYS A 53 0.71 -2.39 -2.19
C CYS A 53 -0.45 -1.42 -2.19
N VAL A 54 -1.63 -1.91 -1.81
CA VAL A 54 -2.84 -1.10 -1.69
C VAL A 54 -3.48 -1.34 -0.33
N ALA A 55 -3.60 -0.31 0.48
CA ALA A 55 -4.32 -0.35 1.75
C ALA A 55 -5.48 0.65 1.70
N THR A 56 -6.71 0.18 1.88
CA THR A 56 -7.90 1.03 1.82
C THR A 56 -8.74 0.93 3.09
N SER A 57 -9.34 2.04 3.52
CA SER A 57 -10.30 2.03 4.63
C SER A 57 -11.29 3.19 4.60
N GLU A 58 -12.56 2.94 4.91
CA GLU A 58 -13.53 4.04 5.05
C GLU A 58 -13.22 4.87 6.29
N HIS A 59 -13.03 4.21 7.45
CA HIS A 59 -12.70 4.88 8.70
C HIS A 59 -11.52 4.24 9.43
N GLY A 60 -10.37 4.91 9.43
CA GLY A 60 -9.26 4.51 10.27
C GLY A 60 -7.89 4.73 9.66
N VAL A 61 -6.99 3.76 9.79
CA VAL A 61 -5.58 3.91 9.42
C VAL A 61 -5.24 2.97 8.27
N CYS A 62 -4.73 3.53 7.17
CA CYS A 62 -4.23 2.78 6.03
C CYS A 62 -2.71 2.88 5.94
N VAL A 63 -2.03 1.75 5.85
CA VAL A 63 -0.58 1.68 5.70
C VAL A 63 -0.24 0.80 4.50
N ALA A 64 0.34 1.38 3.47
CA ALA A 64 0.88 0.66 2.31
C ALA A 64 2.40 0.81 2.29
N THR A 65 3.13 -0.29 2.29
CA THR A 65 4.60 -0.29 2.26
C THR A 65 5.11 -1.21 1.16
N SER A 66 5.99 -0.70 0.30
CA SER A 66 6.66 -1.48 -0.74
C SER A 66 8.15 -1.21 -0.70
N GLU A 67 8.99 -2.19 -0.97
CA GLU A 67 10.43 -1.91 -1.21
C GLU A 67 10.63 -1.48 -2.66
N HIS A 68 10.03 -2.21 -3.60
CA HIS A 68 10.11 -1.94 -5.02
C HIS A 68 8.72 -1.74 -5.63
N ASP A 69 8.58 -0.74 -6.50
CA ASP A 69 7.35 -0.31 -7.18
C ASP A 69 6.44 0.65 -6.38
N VAL A 70 5.18 0.27 -6.10
CA VAL A 70 4.12 1.25 -5.81
C VAL A 70 3.40 0.95 -4.51
N SER A 71 3.35 1.96 -3.64
CA SER A 71 2.54 1.96 -2.42
C SER A 71 1.39 2.95 -2.50
N VAL A 72 0.16 2.49 -2.24
CA VAL A 72 -1.05 3.31 -2.25
C VAL A 72 -1.84 3.09 -0.96
N ALA A 73 -2.02 4.16 -0.18
CA ALA A 73 -2.87 4.16 1.01
C ALA A 73 -4.03 5.14 0.82
N THR A 74 -5.27 4.67 0.92
CA THR A 74 -6.47 5.49 0.71
C THR A 74 -7.47 5.39 1.86
N SER A 75 -8.04 6.52 2.31
CA SER A 75 -9.09 6.49 3.32
C SER A 75 -10.08 7.65 3.23
N GLU A 76 -11.37 7.41 3.43
CA GLU A 76 -12.35 8.51 3.52
C GLU A 76 -12.11 9.33 4.79
N HIS A 77 -11.98 8.68 5.95
CA HIS A 77 -11.77 9.32 7.23
C HIS A 77 -10.62 8.67 8.02
N GLY A 78 -9.47 9.34 8.11
CA GLY A 78 -8.42 8.96 9.05
C GLY A 78 -7.02 9.21 8.54
N VAL A 79 -6.12 8.23 8.70
CA VAL A 79 -4.69 8.41 8.44
C VAL A 79 -4.24 7.47 7.34
N CYS A 80 -3.66 8.03 6.27
CA CYS A 80 -3.06 7.29 5.18
C CYS A 80 -1.54 7.44 5.21
N VAL A 81 -0.83 6.32 5.23
CA VAL A 81 0.62 6.28 5.16
C VAL A 81 1.03 5.37 4.00
N ALA A 82 1.69 5.94 3.00
CA ALA A 82 2.26 5.21 1.89
C ALA A 82 3.78 5.39 1.90
N THR A 83 4.51 4.28 1.94
CA THR A 83 5.98 4.28 1.95
C THR A 83 6.49 3.39 0.83
N SER A 84 7.44 3.86 0.03
CA SER A 84 8.11 3.06 -0.99
C SER A 84 9.58 3.40 -1.07
N GLU A 85 10.47 2.42 -0.93
CA GLU A 85 11.90 2.70 -1.07
C GLU A 85 12.21 3.13 -2.51
N HIS A 86 11.62 2.46 -3.50
CA HIS A 86 11.75 2.80 -4.91
C HIS A 86 10.42 3.21 -5.56
N ASP A 87 10.49 4.07 -6.58
CA ASP A 87 9.41 4.44 -7.50
C ASP A 87 8.30 5.35 -6.95
N VAL A 88 7.20 4.85 -6.40
CA VAL A 88 6.02 5.69 -6.14
C VAL A 88 5.33 5.40 -4.81
N SER A 89 5.05 6.45 -4.05
CA SER A 89 4.20 6.41 -2.86
C SER A 89 3.03 7.39 -2.97
N VAL A 90 1.82 6.91 -2.73
CA VAL A 90 0.59 7.71 -2.83
C VAL A 90 -0.27 7.53 -1.58
N ALA A 91 -0.50 8.60 -0.84
CA ALA A 91 -1.40 8.63 0.31
C ALA A 91 -2.54 9.62 0.05
N THR A 92 -3.79 9.15 0.07
CA THR A 92 -4.96 10.01 -0.20
C THR A 92 -6.03 9.87 0.87
N SER A 93 -6.60 10.98 1.31
CA SER A 93 -7.74 10.96 2.21
C SER A 93 -8.71 12.12 2.00
N GLU A 94 -10.01 11.89 2.17
CA GLU A 94 -10.98 12.99 2.17
C GLU A 94 -10.84 13.80 3.46
N HIS A 95 -10.84 13.14 4.62
CA HIS A 95 -10.76 13.76 5.94
C HIS A 95 -9.65 13.14 6.80
N GLY A 96 -8.51 13.83 6.94
CA GLY A 96 -7.50 13.45 7.92
C GLY A 96 -6.07 13.69 7.48
N VAL A 97 -5.18 12.73 7.72
CA VAL A 97 -3.73 12.93 7.53
C VAL A 97 -3.19 11.99 6.48
N CYS A 98 -2.50 12.53 5.49
CA CYS A 98 -1.83 11.78 4.44
C CYS A 98 -0.33 11.98 4.53
N VAL A 99 0.41 10.88 4.59
CA VAL A 99 1.87 10.86 4.56
C VAL A 99 2.32 9.94 3.43
N ALA A 100 3.02 10.50 2.45
CA ALA A 100 3.65 9.73 1.40
C ALA A 100 5.17 9.93 1.46
N THR A 101 5.92 8.85 1.52
CA THR A 101 7.38 8.86 1.66
C THR A 101 8.01 7.96 0.62
N SER A 102 8.99 8.47 -0.12
CA SER A 102 9.77 7.66 -1.04
C SER A 102 11.24 8.02 -1.04
N GLU A 103 12.11 7.03 -0.90
CA GLU A 103 13.56 7.26 -0.88
C GLU A 103 14.10 7.54 -2.28
N HIS A 104 13.67 6.77 -3.28
CA HIS A 104 14.13 6.84 -4.65
C HIS A 104 12.96 6.88 -5.63
N GLY A 105 12.17 7.96 -5.55
CA GLY A 105 10.93 8.02 -6.30
C GLY A 105 10.14 9.30 -6.13
N VAL A 106 8.84 9.18 -6.36
CA VAL A 106 7.84 10.23 -6.29
C VAL A 106 6.89 9.93 -5.14
N SER A 107 6.65 10.94 -4.30
CA SER A 107 5.67 10.87 -3.23
C SER A 107 4.55 11.85 -3.48
N VAL A 108 3.32 11.38 -3.35
CA VAL A 108 2.10 12.17 -3.50
C VAL A 108 1.24 11.98 -2.27
N ALA A 109 1.01 13.06 -1.53
CA ALA A 109 0.07 13.07 -0.41
C ALA A 109 -1.03 14.09 -0.70
N THR A 110 -2.29 13.64 -0.62
CA THR A 110 -3.46 14.48 -0.90
C THR A 110 -4.47 14.33 0.22
N SER A 111 -4.86 15.44 0.85
CA SER A 111 -6.00 15.47 1.76
C SER A 111 -6.95 16.60 1.39
N GLU A 112 -8.25 16.33 1.26
CA GLU A 112 -9.25 17.39 0.98
C GLU A 112 -9.49 18.24 2.22
N HIS A 113 -9.64 17.58 3.37
CA HIS A 113 -9.91 18.17 4.67
C HIS A 113 -8.94 17.62 5.70
N GLY A 114 -7.70 18.13 5.67
CA GLY A 114 -6.70 17.81 6.68
C GLY A 114 -5.30 18.16 6.26
N VAL A 115 -4.34 17.29 6.58
CA VAL A 115 -2.90 17.55 6.38
C VAL A 115 -2.35 16.55 5.38
N SER A 116 -1.60 17.05 4.40
CA SER A 116 -0.82 16.21 3.50
C SER A 116 0.67 16.51 3.60
N VAL A 117 1.47 15.45 3.68
CA VAL A 117 2.93 15.51 3.73
C VAL A 117 3.49 14.54 2.70
N ALA A 118 4.16 15.07 1.68
CA ALA A 118 4.89 14.27 0.70
C ALA A 118 6.40 14.53 0.87
N THR A 119 7.16 13.46 1.06
CA THR A 119 8.62 13.50 1.17
C THR A 119 9.24 12.57 0.14
N SER A 120 10.12 13.10 -0.71
CA SER A 120 10.85 12.29 -1.68
C SER A 120 12.33 12.66 -1.71
N ASP A 121 13.21 11.71 -1.45
CA ASP A 121 14.66 11.90 -1.58
C ASP A 121 15.11 11.69 -3.04
N THR A 122 14.61 12.57 -3.91
CA THR A 122 15.19 12.66 -5.25
C THR A 122 16.64 13.11 -5.11
N VAL A 123 17.58 12.27 -5.58
CA VAL A 123 18.96 12.70 -5.84
C VAL A 123 18.84 13.88 -6.80
N ARG A 124 18.90 15.10 -6.26
CA ARG A 124 18.81 16.33 -7.05
C ARG A 124 19.86 16.20 -8.16
N PRO A 125 19.51 16.22 -9.46
CA PRO A 125 20.52 16.47 -10.46
C PRO A 125 21.11 17.83 -10.09
N ARG A 126 22.42 17.87 -9.83
CA ARG A 126 23.13 19.12 -9.57
C ARG A 126 22.97 20.01 -10.79
N HIS A 127 21.94 20.85 -10.81
CA HIS A 127 21.80 21.89 -11.81
C HIS A 127 22.80 22.98 -11.42
N LEU A 128 24.02 22.89 -11.97
CA LEU A 128 24.94 24.01 -12.05
C LEU A 128 24.28 25.06 -12.95
N THR A 129 23.51 25.98 -12.36
CA THR A 129 23.18 27.23 -13.04
C THR A 129 24.46 28.05 -13.13
N ALA A 130 25.20 27.87 -14.24
CA ALA A 130 26.24 28.80 -14.64
C ALA A 130 25.58 30.15 -14.88
N ARG A 131 25.78 31.06 -13.93
CA ARG A 131 25.45 32.48 -14.05
C ARG A 131 26.26 33.03 -15.23
N ARG A 132 25.58 33.54 -16.27
CA ARG A 132 26.17 34.55 -17.16
C ARG A 132 25.09 35.49 -17.65
#